data_AF-A0A925CJR1-F1
#
_entry.id   AF-A0A925CJR1-F1
#
_cell.length_a   1.000
_cell.length_b   1.000
_cell.length_c   1.000
_cell.angle_alpha   90.00
_cell.angle_beta   90.00
_cell.angle_gamma   90.00
#
_symmetry.space_group_name_H-M   'P 1'
#
loop_
_entity.id
_entity.type
_entity.pdbx_description
1 polymer ?
#
loop_
_entity_poly.entity_id
_entity_poly.type
_entity_poly.pdbx_seq_one_letter_code
_entity_poly.pdbx_strand_id
1 'polypeptide(L)'
;MRTALGEINWKGTVRTNSIGTPLKGLSLAGCLLVAIQFVYMFEMNAWAGSPPPSKSTKVAGDAERGRAVFNGKGVCYYCHGMDGNMEQRPQLAADTAALIAQLNPPPADLRSPKSLRLTSDNARAKAIRKGHPGTGMFPDTTMTDQELADTLSYLTLLRREGSPNGK
;
A
#
# COMPACT_ATOMS: atom_id res chain seq x y z
N MET A 1 -17.50 -11.58 43.19
CA MET A 1 -18.28 -10.49 42.54
C MET A 1 -18.17 -10.70 41.04
N ARG A 2 -19.24 -11.17 40.39
CA ARG A 2 -19.30 -11.49 38.96
C ARG A 2 -19.92 -10.29 38.24
N THR A 3 -19.20 -9.67 37.32
CA THR A 3 -19.76 -8.67 36.39
C THR A 3 -20.09 -9.36 35.07
N ALA A 4 -21.33 -9.15 34.62
CA ALA A 4 -21.96 -9.81 33.50
C ALA A 4 -21.46 -9.29 32.15
N LEU A 5 -21.30 -10.23 31.21
CA LEU A 5 -21.05 -9.99 29.79
C LEU A 5 -22.36 -9.52 29.14
N GLY A 6 -22.33 -8.36 28.48
CA GLY A 6 -23.45 -7.85 27.70
C GLY A 6 -23.43 -8.48 26.30
N GLU A 7 -24.40 -9.35 26.02
CA GLU A 7 -24.67 -9.85 24.68
C GLU A 7 -25.42 -8.79 23.85
N ILE A 8 -24.87 -8.46 22.68
CA ILE A 8 -25.51 -7.60 21.68
C ILE A 8 -26.14 -8.48 20.61
N ASN A 9 -27.47 -8.54 20.63
CA ASN A 9 -28.33 -9.26 19.68
C ASN A 9 -28.59 -8.39 18.43
N TRP A 10 -28.01 -8.79 17.29
CA TRP A 10 -28.25 -8.18 15.98
C TRP A 10 -29.36 -8.94 15.24
N LYS A 11 -30.61 -8.56 15.49
CA LYS A 11 -31.77 -8.95 14.64
C LYS A 11 -32.58 -7.70 14.30
N GLY A 12 -32.53 -7.30 13.03
CA GLY A 12 -33.37 -6.24 12.47
C GLY A 12 -33.61 -6.46 10.98
N THR A 13 -34.77 -7.03 10.65
CA THR A 13 -35.25 -7.35 9.30
C THR A 13 -35.83 -6.13 8.58
N VAL A 14 -35.59 -6.13 7.26
CA VAL A 14 -36.19 -5.36 6.14
C VAL A 14 -37.59 -4.76 6.38
N ARG A 15 -37.77 -3.50 5.97
CA ARG A 15 -39.09 -2.97 5.53
C ARG A 15 -38.97 -2.40 4.12
N THR A 16 -39.71 -3.02 3.19
CA THR A 16 -40.03 -2.49 1.87
C THR A 16 -41.31 -1.66 1.99
N ASN A 17 -41.37 -0.53 1.30
CA ASN A 17 -42.60 0.26 1.19
C ASN A 17 -42.96 0.38 -0.31
N SER A 18 -44.10 -0.21 -0.68
CA SER A 18 -44.79 -0.03 -1.97
C SER A 18 -46.22 0.44 -1.69
N ILE A 19 -46.57 1.68 -2.08
CA ILE A 19 -47.92 2.25 -2.27
C ILE A 19 -47.66 3.50 -3.14
N GLY A 20 -48.29 3.88 -4.25
CA GLY A 20 -49.58 3.62 -4.88
C GLY A 20 -49.91 4.93 -5.63
N THR A 21 -50.33 4.86 -6.90
CA THR A 21 -50.62 6.01 -7.79
C THR A 21 -51.89 6.77 -7.38
N PRO A 22 -52.12 7.99 -7.92
CA PRO A 22 -53.18 8.06 -8.94
C PRO A 22 -52.93 8.99 -10.13
N LEU A 23 -53.64 8.62 -11.19
CA LEU A 23 -53.85 9.18 -12.52
C LEU A 23 -54.50 10.58 -12.53
N LYS A 24 -54.09 11.47 -13.45
CA LYS A 24 -54.93 12.49 -14.12
C LYS A 24 -54.14 13.23 -15.20
N GLY A 25 -54.74 13.41 -16.38
CA GLY A 25 -54.36 14.49 -17.31
C GLY A 25 -54.06 14.09 -18.75
N LEU A 26 -55.11 13.71 -19.48
CA LEU A 26 -55.14 13.60 -20.94
C LEU A 26 -55.02 15.00 -21.56
N SER A 27 -54.05 15.23 -22.46
CA SER A 27 -54.04 16.37 -23.37
C SER A 27 -53.72 15.90 -24.79
N LEU A 28 -54.72 15.96 -25.67
CA LEU A 28 -54.57 15.79 -27.12
C LEU A 28 -53.80 16.98 -27.71
N ALA A 29 -52.65 16.73 -28.34
CA ALA A 29 -52.16 17.49 -29.49
C ALA A 29 -50.86 16.85 -30.00
N GLY A 30 -50.84 16.38 -31.24
CA GLY A 30 -49.59 15.92 -31.87
C GLY A 30 -49.77 14.80 -32.87
N CYS A 31 -50.71 14.96 -33.81
CA CYS A 31 -50.73 14.19 -35.04
C CYS A 31 -49.41 14.36 -35.80
N LEU A 32 -49.01 13.28 -36.47
CA LEU A 32 -47.94 13.18 -37.47
C LEU A 32 -46.52 13.43 -36.96
N LEU A 33 -45.73 12.35 -36.95
CA LEU A 33 -44.31 12.23 -37.34
C LEU A 33 -43.62 10.98 -36.73
N VAL A 34 -44.38 9.88 -36.51
CA VAL A 34 -43.84 8.66 -35.86
C VAL A 34 -43.07 7.73 -36.82
N ALA A 35 -42.92 8.07 -38.11
CA ALA A 35 -42.44 7.10 -39.11
C ALA A 35 -41.06 7.36 -39.75
N ILE A 36 -40.24 8.32 -39.29
CA ILE A 36 -38.96 8.65 -39.99
C ILE A 36 -37.71 8.56 -39.09
N GLN A 37 -37.83 8.45 -37.77
CA GLN A 37 -36.66 8.50 -36.87
C GLN A 37 -36.03 7.15 -36.52
N PHE A 38 -36.59 6.02 -36.96
CA PHE A 38 -36.05 4.69 -36.63
C PHE A 38 -34.87 4.24 -37.52
N VAL A 39 -34.47 5.03 -38.52
CA VAL A 39 -33.39 4.66 -39.47
C VAL A 39 -32.08 5.43 -39.24
N TYR A 40 -32.02 6.35 -38.26
CA TYR A 40 -30.90 7.31 -38.14
C TYR A 40 -30.12 7.28 -36.80
N MET A 41 -30.10 6.15 -36.10
CA MET A 41 -29.24 5.98 -34.90
C MET A 41 -28.48 4.64 -34.91
N PHE A 42 -28.25 4.06 -36.08
CA PHE A 42 -27.44 2.83 -36.23
C PHE A 42 -25.93 3.08 -36.39
N GLU A 43 -25.47 4.33 -36.29
CA GLU A 43 -24.05 4.68 -36.44
C GLU A 43 -23.56 5.53 -35.26
N MET A 44 -23.41 4.94 -34.08
CA MET A 44 -22.38 5.37 -33.12
C MET A 44 -21.89 4.19 -32.31
N ASN A 45 -21.25 3.24 -32.99
CA ASN A 45 -20.21 2.42 -32.36
C ASN A 45 -18.99 3.32 -32.12
N ALA A 46 -19.13 4.25 -31.16
CA ALA A 46 -18.01 4.93 -30.59
C ALA A 46 -17.16 3.87 -29.88
N TRP A 47 -16.01 3.59 -30.50
CA TRP A 47 -14.86 2.92 -29.91
C TRP A 47 -14.70 3.38 -28.45
N ALA A 48 -15.20 2.58 -27.51
CA ALA A 48 -14.87 2.71 -26.10
C ALA A 48 -13.42 2.26 -25.95
N GLY A 49 -12.50 3.14 -26.34
CA GLY A 49 -11.09 2.94 -26.12
C GLY A 49 -10.93 2.78 -24.63
N SER A 50 -10.34 1.68 -24.20
CA SER A 50 -10.04 1.44 -22.79
C SER A 50 -9.46 2.74 -22.21
N PRO A 51 -10.00 3.24 -21.07
CA PRO A 51 -9.45 4.43 -20.46
C PRO A 51 -7.94 4.26 -20.33
N PRO A 52 -7.13 5.27 -20.68
CA PRO A 52 -5.69 5.16 -20.60
C PRO A 52 -5.33 4.69 -19.20
N PRO A 53 -4.38 3.75 -19.04
CA PRO A 53 -4.02 3.22 -17.74
C PRO A 53 -3.75 4.41 -16.83
N SER A 54 -4.52 4.51 -15.74
CA SER A 54 -4.37 5.61 -14.79
C SER A 54 -2.91 5.63 -14.39
N LYS A 55 -2.19 6.70 -14.74
CA LYS A 55 -0.82 6.88 -14.24
C LYS A 55 -0.95 6.91 -12.73
N SER A 56 -0.58 5.80 -12.08
CA SER A 56 -0.41 5.73 -10.63
C SER A 56 0.64 6.79 -10.30
N THR A 57 0.19 7.97 -9.88
CA THR A 57 1.06 9.00 -9.32
C THR A 57 1.75 8.33 -8.13
N LYS A 58 3.02 7.96 -8.30
CA LYS A 58 3.83 7.46 -7.19
C LYS A 58 3.81 8.54 -6.12
N VAL A 59 3.36 8.15 -4.93
CA VAL A 59 3.44 8.99 -3.74
C VAL A 59 4.92 9.34 -3.53
N ALA A 60 5.22 10.64 -3.46
CA ALA A 60 6.57 11.10 -3.15
C ALA A 60 6.89 10.82 -1.68
N GLY A 61 8.05 10.23 -1.40
CA GLY A 61 8.51 9.94 -0.05
C GLY A 61 9.42 11.03 0.53
N ASP A 62 9.38 11.20 1.85
CA ASP A 62 10.24 12.08 2.65
C ASP A 62 11.25 11.26 3.45
N ALA A 63 12.54 11.57 3.30
CA ALA A 63 13.61 10.81 3.92
C ALA A 63 13.67 10.97 5.44
N GLU A 64 13.32 12.13 6.00
CA GLU A 64 13.32 12.33 7.46
C GLU A 64 12.17 11.58 8.12
N ARG A 65 10.97 11.59 7.51
CA ARG A 65 9.88 10.72 7.97
C ARG A 65 10.23 9.25 7.82
N GLY A 66 10.90 8.89 6.73
CA GLY A 66 11.37 7.53 6.49
C GLY A 66 12.39 7.06 7.53
N ARG A 67 13.25 7.97 8.00
CA ARG A 67 14.18 7.72 9.11
C ARG A 67 13.46 7.39 10.40
N ALA A 68 12.38 8.13 10.72
CA ALA A 68 11.56 7.88 11.90
C ALA A 68 10.84 6.51 11.82
N VAL A 69 10.37 6.13 10.63
CA VAL A 69 9.79 4.80 10.41
C VAL A 69 10.85 3.71 10.57
N PHE A 70 12.01 3.87 9.92
CA PHE A 70 13.09 2.88 9.92
C PHE A 70 13.65 2.60 11.33
N ASN A 71 13.92 3.65 12.11
CA ASN A 71 14.46 3.54 13.47
C ASN A 71 13.37 3.43 14.56
N GLY A 72 12.10 3.39 14.16
CA GLY A 72 10.96 3.38 15.06
C GLY A 72 9.95 2.32 14.66
N LYS A 73 8.80 2.75 14.13
CA LYS A 73 7.64 1.89 13.84
C LYS A 73 7.98 0.62 13.04
N GLY A 74 8.79 0.75 11.99
CA GLY A 74 9.16 -0.35 11.11
C GLY A 74 10.23 -1.28 11.69
N VAL A 75 10.82 -0.93 12.85
CA VAL A 75 11.83 -1.72 13.60
C VAL A 75 12.98 -2.27 12.75
N CYS A 76 13.27 -1.63 11.61
CA CYS A 76 14.25 -2.09 10.64
C CYS A 76 15.67 -2.12 11.24
N TYR A 77 15.93 -1.17 12.13
CA TYR A 77 17.21 -0.98 12.81
C TYR A 77 17.64 -2.15 13.71
N TYR A 78 16.71 -3.01 14.14
CA TYR A 78 17.05 -4.20 14.95
C TYR A 78 18.01 -5.14 14.21
N CYS A 79 17.77 -5.34 12.91
CA CYS A 79 18.57 -6.24 12.09
C CYS A 79 19.57 -5.47 11.20
N HIS A 80 19.18 -4.29 10.71
CA HIS A 80 19.99 -3.49 9.80
C HIS A 80 20.81 -2.39 10.50
N GLY A 81 20.70 -2.27 11.83
CA GLY A 81 21.40 -1.27 12.62
C GLY A 81 20.77 0.13 12.58
N MET A 82 21.08 0.97 13.57
CA MET A 82 20.64 2.36 13.62
C MET A 82 21.11 3.12 12.38
N ASP A 83 20.19 3.80 11.70
CA ASP A 83 20.45 4.49 10.43
C ASP A 83 21.16 3.61 9.37
N GLY A 84 20.87 2.30 9.40
CA GLY A 84 21.45 1.31 8.49
C GLY A 84 22.91 0.96 8.77
N ASN A 85 23.49 1.42 9.88
CA ASN A 85 24.85 1.08 10.27
C ASN A 85 24.89 -0.26 11.01
N MET A 86 25.41 -1.31 10.36
CA MET A 86 25.47 -2.68 10.87
C MET A 86 26.21 -2.84 12.21
N GLU A 87 27.12 -1.91 12.54
CA GLU A 87 27.87 -1.87 13.81
C GLU A 87 27.05 -1.23 14.96
N GLN A 88 26.01 -0.47 14.63
CA GLN A 88 25.17 0.25 15.58
C GLN A 88 23.82 -0.44 15.76
N ARG A 89 23.81 -1.76 15.91
CA ARG A 89 22.59 -2.47 16.35
C ARG A 89 22.30 -2.15 17.83
N PRO A 90 21.02 -2.07 18.21
CA PRO A 90 20.68 -1.89 19.62
C PRO A 90 21.23 -3.05 20.44
N GLN A 91 21.47 -2.84 21.73
CA GLN A 91 21.88 -3.92 22.61
C GLN A 91 20.71 -4.91 22.76
N LEU A 92 20.92 -6.13 22.23
CA LEU A 92 19.95 -7.22 22.30
C LEU A 92 20.33 -8.21 23.40
N ALA A 93 19.36 -8.98 23.86
CA ALA A 93 19.64 -10.16 24.66
C ALA A 93 20.60 -11.10 23.90
N ALA A 94 21.49 -11.77 24.62
CA ALA A 94 22.59 -12.53 24.03
C ALA A 94 22.12 -13.65 23.10
N ASP A 95 21.02 -14.31 23.46
CA ASP A 95 20.36 -15.34 22.64
C ASP A 95 19.83 -14.77 21.32
N THR A 96 19.16 -13.61 21.37
CA THR A 96 18.63 -12.92 20.20
C THR A 96 19.75 -12.46 19.27
N ALA A 97 20.82 -11.90 19.84
CA ALA A 97 22.01 -11.50 19.08
C ALA A 97 22.67 -12.71 18.38
N ALA A 98 22.77 -13.84 19.08
CA ALA A 98 23.31 -15.08 18.53
C ALA A 98 22.43 -15.64 17.39
N LEU A 99 21.10 -15.61 17.54
CA LEU A 99 20.17 -16.02 16.49
C LEU A 99 20.31 -15.15 15.24
N ILE A 100 20.40 -13.82 15.38
CA ILE A 100 20.59 -12.90 14.25
C ILE A 100 21.93 -13.16 13.56
N ALA A 101 23.00 -13.43 14.32
CA ALA A 101 24.32 -13.76 13.77
C ALA A 101 24.34 -15.07 12.97
N GLN A 102 23.42 -16.00 13.24
CA GLN A 102 23.29 -17.27 12.53
C GLN A 102 22.39 -17.21 11.28
N LEU A 103 21.72 -16.08 11.02
CA LEU A 103 20.89 -15.93 9.83
C LEU A 103 21.71 -16.12 8.55
N ASN A 104 21.23 -17.00 7.66
CA ASN A 104 21.81 -17.25 6.37
C ASN A 104 20.74 -17.08 5.27
N PRO A 105 20.84 -16.03 4.42
CA PRO A 105 21.89 -15.02 4.39
C PRO A 105 21.80 -14.04 5.58
N PRO A 106 22.91 -13.38 5.96
CA PRO A 106 22.88 -12.33 6.98
C PRO A 106 22.06 -11.12 6.50
N PRO A 107 21.58 -10.25 7.40
CA PRO A 107 20.94 -9.00 7.02
C PRO A 107 21.87 -8.18 6.12
N ALA A 108 21.33 -7.69 5.01
CA ALA A 108 22.11 -6.92 4.05
C ALA A 108 22.53 -5.55 4.63
N ASP A 109 23.74 -5.10 4.28
CA ASP A 109 24.20 -3.75 4.58
C ASP A 109 23.50 -2.76 3.62
N LEU A 110 22.54 -2.03 4.15
CA LEU A 110 21.70 -1.10 3.39
C LEU A 110 22.46 0.14 2.90
N ARG A 111 23.63 0.44 3.49
CA ARG A 111 24.48 1.58 3.13
C ARG A 111 25.46 1.24 2.02
N SER A 112 25.70 -0.04 1.74
CA SER A 112 26.63 -0.51 0.71
C SER A 112 25.90 -1.00 -0.55
N PRO A 113 25.74 -0.16 -1.61
CA PRO A 113 24.95 -0.53 -2.79
C PRO A 113 25.45 -1.80 -3.49
N LYS A 114 26.76 -2.06 -3.44
CA LYS A 114 27.39 -3.24 -4.05
C LYS A 114 27.00 -4.55 -3.37
N SER A 115 26.57 -4.51 -2.11
CA SER A 115 26.13 -5.68 -1.36
C SER A 115 24.66 -6.04 -1.59
N LEU A 116 23.88 -5.15 -2.22
CA LEU A 116 22.43 -5.27 -2.33
C LEU A 116 22.01 -6.06 -3.56
N ARG A 117 21.18 -7.09 -3.33
CA ARG A 117 20.55 -7.88 -4.39
C ARG A 117 19.35 -7.19 -5.04
N LEU A 118 18.61 -6.40 -4.26
CA LEU A 118 17.42 -5.67 -4.73
C LEU A 118 17.84 -4.29 -5.22
N THR A 119 17.69 -4.02 -6.52
CA THR A 119 18.16 -2.78 -7.15
C THR A 119 17.05 -1.76 -7.40
N SER A 120 15.77 -2.16 -7.35
CA SER A 120 14.63 -1.27 -7.62
C SER A 120 13.75 -1.05 -6.38
N ASP A 121 13.12 0.13 -6.32
CA ASP A 121 12.20 0.47 -5.22
C ASP A 121 10.98 -0.43 -5.17
N ASN A 122 10.49 -0.92 -6.32
CA ASN A 122 9.37 -1.88 -6.34
C ASN A 122 9.78 -3.21 -5.68
N ALA A 123 10.97 -3.74 -6.02
CA ALA A 123 11.47 -4.96 -5.41
C ALA A 123 11.67 -4.79 -3.89
N ARG A 124 12.21 -3.64 -3.47
CA ARG A 124 12.37 -3.28 -2.05
C ARG A 124 11.02 -3.13 -1.34
N ALA A 125 10.06 -2.43 -1.94
CA ALA A 125 8.70 -2.28 -1.44
C ALA A 125 8.03 -3.64 -1.22
N LYS A 126 8.17 -4.54 -2.20
CA LYS A 126 7.66 -5.91 -2.10
C LYS A 126 8.32 -6.69 -0.97
N ALA A 127 9.64 -6.57 -0.80
CA ALA A 127 10.37 -7.22 0.28
C ALA A 127 9.96 -6.69 1.66
N ILE A 128 9.72 -5.39 1.80
CA ILE A 128 9.23 -4.80 3.07
C ILE A 128 7.82 -5.31 3.38
N ARG A 129 6.89 -5.22 2.42
CA ARG A 129 5.49 -5.62 2.65
C ARG A 129 5.28 -7.12 2.84
N LYS A 130 6.05 -7.94 2.13
CA LYS A 130 5.83 -9.39 2.02
C LYS A 130 6.92 -10.21 2.71
N GLY A 131 7.91 -9.55 3.30
CA GLY A 131 9.14 -10.19 3.71
C GLY A 131 10.03 -10.51 2.51
N HIS A 132 11.27 -10.89 2.79
CA HIS A 132 12.20 -11.37 1.77
C HIS A 132 12.32 -12.90 1.89
N PRO A 133 11.74 -13.69 0.96
CA PRO A 133 11.79 -15.14 1.01
C PRO A 133 13.22 -15.68 1.15
N GLY A 134 13.38 -16.72 1.98
CA GLY A 134 14.67 -17.34 2.26
C GLY A 134 15.62 -16.52 3.14
N THR A 135 15.11 -15.53 3.88
CA THR A 135 15.89 -14.70 4.80
C THR A 135 15.14 -14.53 6.13
N GLY A 136 15.77 -13.94 7.14
CA GLY A 136 15.11 -13.54 8.39
C GLY A 136 14.23 -12.28 8.29
N MET A 137 14.06 -11.68 7.11
CA MET A 137 13.26 -10.47 6.93
C MET A 137 11.78 -10.80 6.77
N PHE A 138 11.02 -10.69 7.87
CA PHE A 138 9.57 -10.89 7.92
C PHE A 138 8.79 -9.74 7.26
N PRO A 139 7.53 -9.97 6.83
CA PRO A 139 6.67 -8.91 6.32
C PRO A 139 6.32 -7.85 7.36
N ASP A 140 6.32 -6.58 6.95
CA ASP A 140 5.62 -5.50 7.66
C ASP A 140 4.26 -5.24 6.98
N THR A 141 3.20 -5.62 7.69
CA THR A 141 1.80 -5.43 7.24
C THR A 141 1.14 -4.19 7.86
N THR A 142 1.85 -3.46 8.73
CA THR A 142 1.34 -2.33 9.51
C THR A 142 1.70 -0.98 8.90
N MET A 143 2.67 -0.97 7.97
CA MET A 143 3.15 0.22 7.27
C MET A 143 2.15 0.70 6.21
N THR A 144 1.76 1.98 6.29
CA THR A 144 0.95 2.67 5.28
C THR A 144 1.71 2.84 3.96
N ASP A 145 1.02 3.19 2.88
CA ASP A 145 1.68 3.49 1.59
C ASP A 145 2.62 4.70 1.68
N GLN A 146 2.25 5.74 2.44
CA GLN A 146 3.11 6.91 2.62
C GLN A 146 4.36 6.56 3.44
N GLU A 147 4.22 5.81 4.54
CA GLU A 147 5.38 5.39 5.35
C GLU A 147 6.34 4.49 4.54
N LEU A 148 5.81 3.65 3.65
CA LEU A 148 6.63 2.87 2.74
C LEU A 148 7.36 3.75 1.74
N ALA A 149 6.68 4.73 1.13
CA ALA A 149 7.32 5.70 0.23
C ALA A 149 8.43 6.48 0.95
N ASP A 150 8.15 6.99 2.15
CA ASP A 150 9.10 7.71 3.00
C ASP A 150 10.31 6.82 3.33
N THR A 151 10.07 5.56 3.72
CA THR A 151 11.13 4.58 3.99
C THR A 151 12.01 4.34 2.77
N LEU A 152 11.43 4.18 1.57
CA LEU A 152 12.20 4.00 0.33
C LEU A 152 13.05 5.24 -0.01
N SER A 153 12.51 6.44 0.21
CA SER A 153 13.29 7.69 0.11
C SER A 153 14.47 7.69 1.08
N TYR A 154 14.26 7.29 2.33
CA TYR A 154 15.33 7.20 3.32
C TYR A 154 16.38 6.16 2.98
N LEU A 155 15.99 4.97 2.52
CA LEU A 155 16.93 3.95 2.07
C LEU A 155 17.81 4.46 0.91
N THR A 156 17.26 5.31 0.04
CA THR A 156 18.03 5.96 -1.03
C THR A 156 19.08 6.92 -0.47
N LEU A 157 18.72 7.71 0.55
CA LEU A 157 19.66 8.57 1.27
C LEU A 157 20.80 7.77 1.90
N LEU A 158 20.48 6.69 2.64
CA LEU A 158 21.47 5.82 3.27
C LEU A 158 22.52 5.26 2.29
N ARG A 159 22.07 4.84 1.10
CA ARG A 159 22.96 4.34 0.04
C ARG A 159 23.86 5.43 -0.54
N ARG A 160 23.35 6.66 -0.67
CA ARG A 160 24.14 7.80 -1.15
C ARG A 160 25.25 8.14 -0.16
N GLU A 161 24.92 8.20 1.13
CA GLU A 161 25.88 8.51 2.20
C GLU A 161 26.90 7.40 2.45
N GLY A 162 26.52 6.13 2.26
CA GLY A 162 27.43 4.99 2.37
C GLY A 162 28.27 4.74 1.13
N SER A 163 28.03 5.45 0.03
CA SER A 163 28.86 5.35 -1.17
C SER A 163 30.17 6.12 -0.97
N PRO A 164 31.33 5.60 -1.43
CA PRO A 164 32.63 6.25 -1.25
C PRO A 164 32.75 7.66 -1.85
N ASN A 165 31.80 8.06 -2.70
CA ASN A 165 31.71 9.39 -3.32
C ASN A 165 30.61 10.27 -2.71
N GLY A 166 29.98 9.86 -1.60
CA GLY A 166 28.93 10.61 -0.91
C GLY A 166 29.49 11.77 -0.10
N LYS A 167 29.91 12.84 -0.76
CA LYS A 167 30.02 14.19 -0.18
C LYS A 167 29.13 15.13 -0.95
#